data_AF-Q2B2H3-F1
#
_entry.id   AF-Q2B2H3-F1
#
_cell.length_a   1.000
_cell.length_b   1.000
_cell.length_c   1.000
_cell.angle_alpha   90.00
_cell.angle_beta   90.00
_cell.angle_gamma   90.00
#
_symmetry.space_group_name_H-M   'P 1'
#
loop_
_entity.id
_entity.type
_entity.pdbx_description
1 polymer ?
#
loop_
_entity_poly.entity_id
_entity_poly.type
_entity_poly.pdbx_seq_one_letter_code
_entity_poly.pdbx_strand_id
1 'polypeptide(L)'
;MTIGHVIESFLSPQAAESLGGILLILLGAWVLYQFFRPEKSKDVLPHEKTIVNFEIKSLGLVINILQKPMAADFDKSGTITGIEAFMLGLALSLDAFGAGIGAAMLGYSPGYLAAAVAAMSSLFVFAGMKIGTIFSHSSWVQRFSFIPGLLLIVIGIWKI
;
A
#
# COMPACT_ATOMS: atom_id res chain seq x y z
N MET A 1 -2.90 -22.50 -0.85
CA MET A 1 -1.50 -22.92 -1.10
C MET A 1 -1.27 -23.40 -2.54
N THR A 2 -2.31 -23.78 -3.28
CA THR A 2 -2.23 -24.25 -4.68
C THR A 2 -1.67 -23.22 -5.66
N ILE A 3 -2.08 -21.95 -5.57
CA ILE A 3 -1.64 -20.90 -6.51
C ILE A 3 -0.17 -20.51 -6.28
N GLY A 4 0.29 -20.45 -5.02
CA GLY A 4 1.68 -20.14 -4.69
C GLY A 4 2.68 -21.16 -5.23
N HIS A 5 2.37 -22.46 -5.09
CA HIS A 5 3.21 -23.52 -5.67
C HIS A 5 3.19 -23.58 -7.21
N VAL A 6 2.09 -23.17 -7.85
CA VAL A 6 2.02 -23.06 -9.31
C VAL A 6 2.87 -21.87 -9.82
N ILE A 7 2.96 -20.80 -9.03
CA ILE A 7 3.81 -19.64 -9.37
C ILE A 7 5.29 -19.96 -9.10
N GLU A 8 5.60 -20.69 -8.03
CA GLU A 8 6.95 -21.16 -7.69
C GLU A 8 7.57 -22.04 -8.80
N SER A 9 6.77 -22.84 -9.50
CA SER A 9 7.27 -23.66 -10.62
C SER A 9 7.60 -22.84 -11.88
N PHE A 10 7.13 -21.59 -11.96
CA PHE A 10 7.31 -20.72 -13.13
C PHE A 10 8.31 -19.57 -12.88
N LEU A 11 8.61 -19.23 -11.62
CA LEU A 11 9.51 -18.15 -11.22
C LEU A 11 10.74 -18.70 -10.48
N SER A 12 11.94 -18.46 -11.02
CA SER A 12 13.15 -18.74 -10.27
C SER A 12 13.23 -17.84 -9.02
N PRO A 13 13.71 -18.36 -7.89
CA PRO A 13 13.86 -17.57 -6.66
C PRO A 13 14.66 -16.28 -6.87
N GLN A 14 15.71 -16.34 -7.69
CA GLN A 14 16.52 -15.17 -8.03
C GLN A 14 15.73 -14.12 -8.82
N ALA A 15 14.89 -14.53 -9.77
CA ALA A 15 14.06 -13.60 -10.53
C ALA A 15 13.02 -12.90 -9.64
N ALA A 16 12.39 -13.64 -8.73
CA ALA A 16 11.42 -13.07 -7.79
C ALA A 16 12.06 -12.06 -6.83
N GLU A 17 13.27 -12.34 -6.34
CA GLU A 17 14.02 -11.45 -5.46
C GLU A 17 14.45 -10.16 -6.17
N SER A 18 15.08 -10.27 -7.35
CA SER A 18 15.48 -9.10 -8.13
C SER A 18 14.28 -8.26 -8.59
N LEU A 19 13.18 -8.90 -9.03
CA LEU A 19 11.94 -8.18 -9.40
C LEU A 19 11.36 -7.41 -8.21
N GLY A 20 11.31 -8.05 -7.03
CA GLY A 20 10.86 -7.39 -5.80
C GLY A 20 11.72 -6.18 -5.43
N GLY A 21 13.05 -6.33 -5.50
CA GLY A 21 13.99 -5.23 -5.25
C GLY A 21 13.82 -4.06 -6.24
N ILE A 22 13.71 -4.36 -7.54
CA ILE A 22 13.48 -3.36 -8.58
C ILE A 22 12.15 -2.62 -8.35
N LEU A 23 11.07 -3.34 -8.03
CA LEU A 23 9.77 -2.72 -7.73
C LEU A 23 9.86 -1.76 -6.53
N LEU A 24 10.57 -2.14 -5.47
CA LEU A 24 10.78 -1.28 -4.30
C LEU A 24 11.57 -0.01 -4.65
N ILE A 25 12.64 -0.14 -5.45
CA ILE A 25 13.44 1.01 -5.90
C ILE A 25 12.59 1.96 -6.76
N LEU A 26 11.85 1.43 -7.74
CA LEU A 26 11.00 2.24 -8.62
C LEU A 26 9.92 2.98 -7.83
N LEU A 27 9.25 2.30 -6.90
CA LEU A 27 8.20 2.88 -6.08
C LEU A 27 8.76 3.93 -5.11
N GLY A 28 9.91 3.67 -4.49
CA GLY A 28 10.59 4.63 -3.64
C GLY A 28 11.10 5.86 -4.41
N ALA A 29 11.67 5.66 -5.60
CA ALA A 29 12.10 6.75 -6.48
C ALA A 29 10.92 7.61 -6.92
N TRP A 30 9.77 7.01 -7.22
CA TRP A 30 8.54 7.72 -7.54
C TRP A 30 8.06 8.59 -6.37
N VAL A 31 8.05 8.04 -5.15
CA VAL A 31 7.66 8.77 -3.93
C VAL A 31 8.60 9.96 -3.69
N LEU A 32 9.91 9.78 -3.86
CA LEU A 32 10.88 10.87 -3.72
C LEU A 32 10.68 11.93 -4.82
N TYR A 33 10.52 11.52 -6.08
CA TYR A 33 10.26 12.44 -7.19
C TYR A 33 9.02 13.31 -6.92
N GLN A 34 7.95 12.74 -6.39
CA GLN A 34 6.75 13.48 -6.03
C GLN A 34 7.01 14.51 -4.92
N PHE A 35 7.84 14.17 -3.93
CA PHE A 35 8.19 15.07 -2.83
C PHE A 35 9.00 16.29 -3.29
N PHE A 36 9.95 16.11 -4.20
CA PHE A 36 10.81 17.20 -4.68
C PHE A 36 10.20 18.05 -5.79
N ARG A 37 9.06 17.65 -6.37
CA ARG A 37 8.39 18.41 -7.44
C ARG A 37 7.72 19.67 -6.86
N PRO A 38 8.15 20.89 -7.26
CA PRO A 38 7.59 22.12 -6.73
C PRO A 38 6.12 22.32 -7.12
N GLU A 39 5.40 22.84 -6.15
CA GLU A 39 3.96 23.02 -6.02
C GLU A 39 3.34 23.89 -7.14
N LYS A 40 2.97 23.26 -8.26
CA LYS A 40 1.90 23.77 -9.14
C LYS A 40 0.58 23.03 -9.02
N SER A 41 0.52 22.02 -8.15
CA SER A 41 -0.69 21.49 -7.51
C SER A 41 -0.20 20.60 -6.37
N LYS A 42 -0.35 21.06 -5.13
CA LYS A 42 -0.33 20.18 -3.94
C LYS A 42 -1.64 19.36 -3.86
N ASP A 43 -2.08 18.83 -5.00
CA ASP A 43 -3.06 17.76 -5.03
C ASP A 43 -2.28 16.47 -4.96
N VAL A 44 -2.52 15.73 -3.89
CA VAL A 44 -2.06 14.36 -3.72
C VAL A 44 -2.54 13.56 -4.93
N LEU A 45 -1.57 13.25 -5.82
CA LEU A 45 -1.60 12.49 -7.08
C LEU A 45 -1.85 13.29 -8.37
N PRO A 46 -1.12 13.00 -9.46
CA PRO A 46 -1.25 13.71 -10.72
C PRO A 46 -2.66 13.51 -11.28
N HIS A 47 -3.21 14.58 -11.85
CA HIS A 47 -4.16 14.48 -12.93
C HIS A 47 -3.60 13.54 -14.02
N GLU A 48 -3.96 12.27 -13.97
CA GLU A 48 -4.14 11.49 -15.16
C GLU A 48 -5.60 11.10 -15.23
N LYS A 49 -6.19 11.48 -16.36
CA LYS A 49 -7.58 11.27 -16.71
C LYS A 49 -7.97 9.85 -16.33
N THR A 50 -9.15 9.76 -15.74
CA THR A 50 -9.99 8.57 -15.67
C THR A 50 -10.05 7.89 -17.05
N ILE A 51 -9.07 7.06 -17.38
CA ILE A 51 -9.09 6.17 -18.54
C ILE A 51 -8.92 4.75 -18.02
N VAL A 52 -9.79 4.37 -17.10
CA VAL A 52 -10.16 2.97 -16.98
C VAL A 52 -11.63 2.95 -16.62
N ASN A 53 -12.45 3.12 -17.66
CA ASN A 53 -13.83 2.61 -17.66
C ASN A 53 -13.76 1.08 -17.58
N PHE A 54 -13.38 0.55 -16.42
CA PHE A 54 -13.66 -0.84 -16.08
C PHE A 54 -14.98 -0.85 -15.33
N GLU A 55 -15.98 -1.38 -16.00
CA GLU A 55 -17.42 -1.32 -15.79
C GLU A 55 -17.92 -2.02 -14.51
N ILE A 56 -17.05 -2.23 -13.52
CA ILE A 56 -17.39 -2.83 -12.23
C ILE A 56 -17.20 -1.76 -11.15
N LYS A 57 -18.27 -1.00 -10.89
CA LYS A 57 -18.29 0.14 -9.95
C LYS A 57 -17.64 -0.16 -8.58
N SER A 58 -17.72 -1.40 -8.10
CA SER A 58 -17.16 -1.82 -6.82
C SER A 58 -15.63 -1.95 -6.82
N LEU A 59 -15.02 -2.53 -7.85
CA LEU A 59 -13.55 -2.69 -7.93
C LEU A 59 -12.85 -1.36 -8.22
N GLY A 60 -13.43 -0.54 -9.09
CA GLY A 60 -12.93 0.81 -9.34
C GLY A 60 -12.91 1.67 -8.07
N LEU A 61 -13.86 1.45 -7.16
CA LEU A 61 -13.95 2.15 -5.88
C LEU A 61 -12.85 1.71 -4.90
N VAL A 62 -12.59 0.41 -4.77
CA VAL A 62 -11.50 -0.11 -3.92
C VAL A 62 -10.14 0.43 -4.37
N ILE A 63 -9.89 0.44 -5.68
CA ILE A 63 -8.64 0.97 -6.25
C ILE A 63 -8.51 2.48 -5.96
N ASN A 64 -9.60 3.24 -6.11
CA ASN A 64 -9.62 4.67 -5.82
C ASN A 64 -9.36 4.98 -4.33
N ILE A 65 -9.92 4.17 -3.42
CA ILE A 65 -9.65 4.28 -1.98
C ILE A 65 -8.19 3.94 -1.65
N LEU A 66 -7.62 2.94 -2.31
CA LEU A 66 -6.21 2.58 -2.14
C LEU A 66 -5.31 3.75 -2.57
N GLN A 67 -5.68 4.45 -3.65
CA GLN A 67 -4.98 5.64 -4.13
C GLN A 67 -5.20 6.86 -3.22
N LYS A 68 -6.42 7.04 -2.69
CA LYS A 68 -6.81 8.13 -1.79
C LYS A 68 -7.53 7.55 -0.59
N PRO A 69 -6.83 7.20 0.51
CA PRO A 69 -7.46 6.63 1.69
C PRO A 69 -8.55 7.53 2.28
N MET A 70 -8.38 8.86 2.14
CA MET A 70 -9.39 9.86 2.54
C MET A 70 -10.65 9.85 1.68
N ALA A 71 -10.61 9.27 0.47
CA ALA A 71 -11.79 9.05 -0.36
C ALA A 71 -12.65 7.86 0.10
N ALA A 72 -12.21 7.13 1.14
CA ALA A 72 -13.05 6.14 1.82
C ALA A 72 -14.20 6.78 2.58
N ASP A 73 -14.06 8.03 3.04
CA ASP A 73 -15.15 8.82 3.60
C ASP A 73 -15.99 9.37 2.44
N PHE A 74 -16.99 8.59 2.02
CA PHE A 74 -17.85 8.90 0.88
C PHE A 74 -18.84 10.02 1.22
N ASP A 75 -19.31 10.04 2.47
CA ASP A 75 -20.27 11.03 2.94
C ASP A 75 -19.62 12.32 3.49
N LYS A 76 -18.28 12.35 3.59
CA LYS A 76 -17.49 13.46 4.13
C LYS A 76 -17.92 13.84 5.54
N SER A 77 -18.44 12.90 6.30
CA SER A 77 -18.89 13.11 7.67
C SER A 77 -17.72 13.34 8.64
N GLY A 78 -16.48 13.03 8.22
CA GLY A 78 -15.31 13.03 9.10
C GLY A 78 -15.26 11.81 10.01
N THR A 79 -16.14 10.83 9.79
CA THR A 79 -16.17 9.53 10.49
C THR A 79 -16.24 8.41 9.48
N ILE A 80 -15.68 7.24 9.81
CA ILE A 80 -15.73 6.07 8.93
C ILE A 80 -16.91 5.19 9.34
N THR A 81 -17.94 5.13 8.52
CA THR A 81 -19.09 4.24 8.69
C THR A 81 -18.69 2.77 8.44
N GLY A 82 -19.54 1.82 8.85
CA GLY A 82 -19.21 0.39 8.72
C GLY A 82 -18.92 -0.08 7.29
N ILE A 83 -19.60 0.50 6.29
CA ILE A 83 -19.40 0.17 4.87
C ILE A 83 -18.08 0.79 4.36
N GLU A 84 -17.78 2.02 4.77
CA GLU A 84 -16.53 2.71 4.43
C GLU A 84 -15.32 2.01 5.04
N ALA A 85 -15.45 1.53 6.28
CA ALA A 85 -14.43 0.74 6.96
C ALA A 85 -14.18 -0.59 6.23
N PHE A 86 -15.23 -1.24 5.75
CA PHE A 86 -15.11 -2.46 4.95
C PHE A 86 -14.38 -2.21 3.62
N MET A 87 -14.74 -1.13 2.92
CA MET A 87 -14.09 -0.78 1.65
C MET A 87 -12.63 -0.33 1.83
N LEU A 88 -12.33 0.44 2.87
CA LEU A 88 -10.96 0.80 3.26
C LEU A 88 -10.14 -0.43 3.62
N GLY A 89 -10.74 -1.37 4.36
CA GLY A 89 -10.13 -2.65 4.69
C GLY A 89 -9.80 -3.48 3.45
N LEU A 90 -10.75 -3.58 2.50
CA LEU A 90 -10.51 -4.24 1.22
C LEU A 90 -9.37 -3.58 0.43
N ALA A 91 -9.35 -2.25 0.35
CA ALA A 91 -8.28 -1.51 -0.31
C ALA A 91 -6.92 -1.80 0.34
N LEU A 92 -6.81 -1.70 1.66
CA LEU A 92 -5.56 -1.95 2.38
C LEU A 92 -5.10 -3.41 2.26
N SER A 93 -6.03 -4.36 2.23
CA SER A 93 -5.71 -5.79 2.11
C SER A 93 -5.08 -6.19 0.76
N LEU A 94 -5.19 -5.36 -0.28
CA LEU A 94 -4.60 -5.66 -1.59
C LEU A 94 -3.06 -5.71 -1.54
N ASP A 95 -2.42 -4.90 -0.69
CA ASP A 95 -0.98 -4.95 -0.44
C ASP A 95 -0.60 -6.26 0.29
N ALA A 96 -1.36 -6.58 1.35
CA ALA A 96 -1.18 -7.83 2.09
C ALA A 96 -1.44 -9.09 1.24
N PHE A 97 -2.25 -8.99 0.19
CA PHE A 97 -2.45 -10.07 -0.77
C PHE A 97 -1.15 -10.42 -1.52
N GLY A 98 -0.36 -9.42 -1.93
CA GLY A 98 0.96 -9.64 -2.54
C GLY A 98 1.93 -10.34 -1.58
N ALA A 99 2.01 -9.87 -0.33
CA ALA A 99 2.77 -10.54 0.73
C ALA A 99 2.25 -11.97 0.99
N GLY A 100 0.94 -12.17 0.88
CA GLY A 100 0.25 -13.45 1.00
C GLY A 100 0.69 -14.48 -0.04
N ILE A 101 0.81 -14.06 -1.30
CA ILE A 101 1.34 -14.91 -2.38
C ILE A 101 2.80 -15.26 -2.10
N GLY A 102 3.64 -14.28 -1.73
CA GLY A 102 5.04 -14.52 -1.40
C GLY A 102 5.24 -15.49 -0.23
N ALA A 103 4.46 -15.33 0.84
CA ALA A 103 4.48 -16.25 1.98
C ALA A 103 3.96 -17.65 1.61
N ALA A 104 3.00 -17.75 0.70
CA ALA A 104 2.51 -19.04 0.20
C ALA A 104 3.58 -19.77 -0.64
N MET A 105 4.43 -19.06 -1.39
CA MET A 105 5.58 -19.66 -2.08
C MET A 105 6.63 -20.19 -1.09
N LEU A 106 6.76 -19.57 0.08
CA LEU A 106 7.63 -20.03 1.17
C LEU A 106 7.01 -21.16 2.01
N GLY A 107 5.83 -21.65 1.64
CA GLY A 107 5.16 -22.76 2.34
C GLY A 107 4.56 -22.41 3.70
N TYR A 108 4.40 -21.12 4.03
CA TYR A 108 3.77 -20.72 5.30
C TYR A 108 2.29 -21.09 5.36
N SER A 109 1.80 -21.41 6.56
CA SER A 109 0.39 -21.78 6.75
C SER A 109 -0.53 -20.57 6.53
N PRO A 110 -1.59 -20.71 5.71
CA PRO A 110 -2.51 -19.60 5.43
C PRO A 110 -3.25 -19.10 6.68
N GLY A 111 -3.57 -19.99 7.63
CA GLY A 111 -4.31 -19.62 8.84
C GLY A 111 -3.50 -18.73 9.77
N TYR A 112 -2.23 -19.07 10.03
CA TYR A 112 -1.36 -18.23 10.85
C TYR A 112 -1.03 -16.93 10.15
N LEU A 113 -0.81 -16.96 8.84
CA LEU A 113 -0.54 -15.74 8.07
C LEU A 113 -1.74 -14.80 8.07
N ALA A 114 -2.96 -15.30 7.83
CA ALA A 114 -4.17 -14.49 7.85
C ALA A 114 -4.41 -13.86 9.23
N ALA A 115 -4.24 -14.64 10.31
CA ALA A 115 -4.35 -14.13 11.67
C ALA A 115 -3.29 -13.07 11.99
N ALA A 116 -2.04 -13.29 11.58
CA ALA A 116 -0.94 -12.35 11.79
C ALA A 116 -1.15 -11.04 11.01
N VAL A 117 -1.56 -11.13 9.74
CA VAL A 117 -1.89 -9.96 8.91
C VAL A 117 -3.06 -9.19 9.54
N ALA A 118 -4.14 -9.87 9.91
CA ALA A 118 -5.29 -9.21 10.53
C ALA A 118 -4.91 -8.46 11.83
N ALA A 119 -4.11 -9.09 12.69
CA ALA A 119 -3.65 -8.49 13.93
C ALA A 119 -2.69 -7.32 13.69
N MET A 120 -1.67 -7.51 12.84
CA MET A 120 -0.65 -6.50 12.57
C MET A 120 -1.20 -5.30 11.79
N SER A 121 -2.02 -5.53 10.76
CA SER A 121 -2.66 -4.44 10.01
C SER A 121 -3.58 -3.64 10.91
N SER A 122 -4.40 -4.28 11.75
CA SER A 122 -5.25 -3.57 12.71
C SER A 122 -4.43 -2.74 13.71
N LEU A 123 -3.36 -3.33 14.25
CA LEU A 123 -2.48 -2.66 15.20
C LEU A 123 -1.76 -1.47 14.58
N PHE A 124 -1.14 -1.64 13.41
CA PHE A 124 -0.37 -0.58 12.75
C PHE A 124 -1.24 0.53 12.19
N VAL A 125 -2.42 0.22 11.66
CA VAL A 125 -3.38 1.26 11.23
C VAL A 125 -3.85 2.05 12.43
N PHE A 126 -4.25 1.39 13.52
CA PHE A 126 -4.70 2.08 14.74
C PHE A 126 -3.60 2.94 15.36
N ALA A 127 -2.40 2.38 15.55
CA ALA A 127 -1.26 3.10 16.10
C ALA A 127 -0.83 4.25 15.17
N GLY A 128 -0.76 4.00 13.86
CA GLY A 128 -0.41 4.99 12.85
C GLY A 128 -1.39 6.16 12.82
N MET A 129 -2.70 5.91 12.96
CA MET A 129 -3.70 6.98 13.06
C MET A 129 -3.52 7.81 14.33
N LYS A 130 -3.33 7.17 15.50
CA LYS A 130 -3.11 7.90 16.76
C LYS A 130 -1.83 8.74 16.74
N ILE A 131 -0.73 8.17 16.26
CA ILE A 131 0.55 8.88 16.15
C ILE A 131 0.40 10.01 15.11
N GLY A 132 -0.21 9.72 13.96
CA GLY A 132 -0.45 10.69 12.90
C GLY A 132 -1.23 11.91 13.38
N THR A 133 -2.31 11.74 14.16
CA THR A 133 -3.08 12.87 14.69
C THR A 133 -2.28 13.70 15.68
N ILE A 134 -1.53 13.08 16.59
CA ILE A 134 -0.69 13.77 17.58
C ILE A 134 0.41 14.61 16.89
N PHE A 135 1.06 14.05 15.87
CA PHE A 135 2.22 14.65 15.22
C PHE A 135 1.89 15.52 14.00
N SER A 136 0.64 15.49 13.51
CA SER A 136 0.18 16.24 12.32
C SER A 136 0.38 17.76 12.42
N HIS A 137 0.32 18.32 13.63
CA HIS A 137 0.47 19.74 13.87
C HIS A 137 1.94 20.24 13.84
N SER A 138 2.92 19.33 13.80
CA SER A 138 4.33 19.69 13.77
C SER A 138 4.86 19.81 12.34
N SER A 139 5.25 21.01 11.94
CA SER A 139 5.89 21.27 10.63
C SER A 139 7.20 20.50 10.43
N TRP A 140 7.81 20.00 11.51
CA TRP A 140 9.01 19.17 11.43
C TRP A 140 8.70 17.77 10.88
N VAL A 141 7.54 17.22 11.22
CA VAL A 141 7.08 15.89 10.76
C VAL A 141 6.79 15.90 9.26
N GLN A 142 6.28 17.03 8.73
CA GLN A 142 6.08 17.21 7.30
C GLN A 142 7.40 17.18 6.50
N ARG A 143 8.52 17.58 7.12
CA ARG A 143 9.84 17.45 6.47
C ARG A 143 10.30 16.00 6.36
N PHE A 144 9.74 15.08 7.15
CA PHE A 144 10.07 13.65 7.09
C PHE A 144 9.20 12.84 6.14
N SER A 145 8.30 13.47 5.39
CA SER A 145 7.46 12.77 4.41
C SER A 145 8.24 12.10 3.26
N PHE A 146 9.55 12.38 3.12
CA PHE A 146 10.43 11.66 2.19
C PHE A 146 10.98 10.33 2.75
N ILE A 147 10.93 10.11 4.07
CA ILE A 147 11.49 8.91 4.73
C ILE A 147 10.93 7.60 4.14
N PRO A 148 9.61 7.44 3.93
CA PRO A 148 9.08 6.19 3.40
C PRO A 148 9.66 5.85 2.02
N GLY A 149 9.79 6.84 1.13
CA GLY A 149 10.40 6.64 -0.19
C GLY A 149 11.88 6.24 -0.11
N LEU A 150 12.62 6.87 0.80
CA LEU A 150 14.03 6.52 1.04
C LEU A 150 14.17 5.09 1.60
N LEU A 151 13.33 4.70 2.57
CA LEU A 151 13.34 3.35 3.14
C LEU A 151 13.07 2.29 2.07
N LEU A 152 12.11 2.52 1.17
CA LEU A 152 11.82 1.59 0.07
C LEU A 152 13.03 1.39 -0.86
N ILE A 153 13.74 2.47 -1.20
CA ILE A 153 14.95 2.37 -2.02
C ILE A 153 16.03 1.58 -1.30
N VAL A 154 16.27 1.87 -0.01
CA VAL A 154 17.29 1.18 0.78
C VAL A 154 16.99 -0.32 0.89
N ILE A 155 15.73 -0.68 1.18
CA ILE A 155 15.31 -2.09 1.23
C ILE A 155 15.44 -2.75 -0.15
N GLY A 156 15.07 -2.03 -1.21
CA GLY A 156 15.17 -2.53 -2.59
C GLY A 156 16.62 -2.79 -3.01
N ILE A 157 17.55 -1.90 -2.67
CA ILE A 157 18.98 -2.07 -2.92
C ILE A 157 19.54 -3.24 -2.10
N TRP A 158 19.09 -3.45 -0.86
CA TRP A 158 19.54 -4.58 -0.05
C TRP A 158 19.04 -5.92 -0.59
N LYS A 159 17.88 -5.94 -1.26
CA LYS A 159 17.34 -7.16 -1.87
C LYS A 159 17.97 -7.56 -3.21
N ILE A 160 18.68 -6.65 -3.89
CA ILE A 160 19.35 -6.90 -5.18
C ILE A 160 20.79 -7.32 -4.92
#